data_AF-A0A963KQG5-F1
#
_entry.id   AF-A0A963KQG5-F1
#
_cell.length_a   1.000
_cell.length_b   1.000
_cell.length_c   1.000
_cell.angle_alpha   90.00
_cell.angle_beta   90.00
_cell.angle_gamma   90.00
#
_symmetry.space_group_name_H-M   'P 1'
#
loop_
_entity.id
_entity.type
_entity.pdbx_description
1 polymer ?
#
loop_
_entity_poly.entity_id
_entity_poly.type
_entity_poly.pdbx_seq_one_letter_code
_entity_poly.pdbx_strand_id
1 'polypeptide(L)'
;PDAWRFPVGTRLWKEFAHAGRPIETRFIERLADGRWRFATYVWNLQGTDALLAPERGVRALPAPGAPGGLYAVPSRADCRGCHEGGPTPVLGFGALQLSPDRDPQVPHAETPPPGHTDLADLQARGLLRLLPPDVARTPPRIAAGSAVARSALGYLHANCGHCHNDTGPLAAMDMAMLQSVADAPGSARRTWASLYGKTSRFRADRGDRGDDAEAQCIAPGRVDDSTLLQRMASPHVMSRMPPMGVSVVDVAGLQLIRQWILDHEHLSHLKENAP
;
A
#
# COMPACT_ATOMS: atom_id res chain seq x y z
N PRO A 1 -4.05 -1.41 -18.33
CA PRO A 1 -2.80 -0.94 -17.66
C PRO A 1 -2.79 -1.25 -16.15
N ASP A 2 -3.95 -1.40 -15.50
CA ASP A 2 -4.05 -1.56 -14.04
C ASP A 2 -3.78 -2.99 -13.51
N ALA A 3 -3.79 -4.00 -14.39
CA ALA A 3 -3.54 -5.38 -14.00
C ALA A 3 -2.70 -6.07 -15.08
N TRP A 4 -1.54 -6.61 -14.68
CA TRP A 4 -0.65 -7.33 -15.59
C TRP A 4 -1.06 -8.78 -15.78
N ARG A 5 -0.71 -9.33 -16.94
CA ARG A 5 -0.79 -10.77 -17.17
C ARG A 5 0.62 -11.35 -17.13
N PHE A 6 0.89 -12.15 -16.10
CA PHE A 6 2.18 -12.81 -15.93
C PHE A 6 2.19 -14.20 -16.60
N PRO A 7 3.23 -14.61 -17.35
CA PRO A 7 3.32 -15.98 -17.87
C PRO A 7 3.28 -17.05 -16.76
N VAL A 8 2.83 -18.26 -17.09
CA VAL A 8 3.05 -19.44 -16.22
C VAL A 8 4.55 -19.62 -15.97
N GLY A 9 4.92 -19.99 -14.75
CA GLY A 9 6.30 -20.08 -14.30
C GLY A 9 6.91 -18.76 -13.85
N THR A 10 6.17 -17.64 -13.92
CA THR A 10 6.62 -16.38 -13.33
C THR A 10 6.86 -16.55 -11.84
N ARG A 11 8.03 -16.08 -11.37
CA ARG A 11 8.42 -16.06 -9.97
C ARG A 11 8.77 -14.64 -9.58
N LEU A 12 8.25 -14.18 -8.45
CA LEU A 12 8.65 -12.92 -7.83
C LEU A 12 9.01 -13.18 -6.39
N TRP A 13 9.98 -12.44 -5.89
CA TRP A 13 10.35 -12.48 -4.48
C TRP A 13 10.70 -11.10 -3.94
N LYS A 14 10.48 -10.93 -2.65
CA LYS A 14 10.93 -9.77 -1.87
C LYS A 14 11.64 -10.28 -0.64
N GLU A 15 12.87 -9.81 -0.46
CA GLU A 15 13.65 -10.06 0.74
C GLU A 15 13.45 -8.90 1.72
N PHE A 16 13.24 -9.25 2.98
CA PHE A 16 13.17 -8.32 4.09
C PHE A 16 14.41 -8.51 4.93
N ALA A 17 15.14 -7.43 5.16
CA ALA A 17 16.36 -7.41 5.94
C ALA A 17 16.30 -6.31 7.00
N HIS A 18 17.03 -6.51 8.09
CA HIS A 18 17.23 -5.49 9.13
C HIS A 18 18.71 -5.41 9.48
N ALA A 19 19.25 -4.20 9.60
CA ALA A 19 20.67 -3.97 9.88
C ALA A 19 21.62 -4.80 8.98
N GLY A 20 21.31 -4.89 7.69
CA GLY A 20 22.10 -5.62 6.70
C GLY A 20 21.98 -7.15 6.76
N ARG A 21 21.06 -7.69 7.57
CA ARG A 21 20.85 -9.14 7.72
C ARG A 21 19.49 -9.55 7.18
N PRO A 22 19.39 -10.56 6.30
CA PRO A 22 18.11 -11.04 5.81
C PRO A 22 17.33 -11.72 6.96
N ILE A 23 16.02 -11.51 6.97
CA ILE A 23 15.08 -12.07 7.95
C ILE A 23 14.15 -13.06 7.27
N GLU A 24 13.50 -12.62 6.19
CA GLU A 24 12.61 -13.48 5.40
C GLU A 24 12.66 -13.13 3.91
N THR A 25 12.34 -14.13 3.09
CA THR A 25 12.07 -13.96 1.67
C THR A 25 10.66 -14.41 1.37
N ARG A 26 9.80 -13.47 0.94
CA ARG A 26 8.45 -13.78 0.46
C ARG A 26 8.52 -14.09 -1.02
N PHE A 27 7.99 -15.24 -1.39
CA PHE A 27 8.04 -15.80 -2.73
C PHE A 27 6.64 -16.06 -3.24
N ILE A 28 6.38 -15.62 -4.48
CA ILE A 28 5.17 -15.94 -5.21
C ILE A 28 5.51 -16.55 -6.57
N GLU A 29 4.74 -17.56 -6.98
CA GLU A 29 4.91 -18.20 -8.28
C GLU A 29 3.56 -18.47 -8.94
N ARG A 30 3.48 -18.21 -10.24
CA ARG A 30 2.37 -18.63 -11.09
C ARG A 30 2.59 -20.07 -11.54
N LEU A 31 1.84 -21.01 -10.99
CA LEU A 31 1.93 -22.44 -11.25
C LEU A 31 1.43 -22.82 -12.66
N ALA A 32 1.74 -24.05 -13.08
CA ALA A 32 1.36 -24.61 -14.38
C ALA A 32 -0.16 -24.62 -14.63
N ASP A 33 -0.95 -24.81 -13.57
CA ASP A 33 -2.42 -24.78 -13.61
C ASP A 33 -3.01 -23.35 -13.53
N GLY A 34 -2.15 -22.34 -13.54
CA GLY A 34 -2.53 -20.93 -13.47
C GLY A 34 -2.77 -20.38 -12.07
N ARG A 35 -2.79 -21.21 -11.02
CA ARG A 35 -2.90 -20.76 -9.63
C ARG A 35 -1.62 -20.07 -9.16
N TRP A 36 -1.73 -19.26 -8.11
CA TRP A 36 -0.58 -18.65 -7.45
C TRP A 36 -0.20 -19.39 -6.18
N ARG A 37 1.09 -19.67 -6.03
CA ARG A 37 1.70 -20.23 -4.83
C ARG A 37 2.33 -19.11 -4.02
N PHE A 38 2.04 -19.07 -2.73
CA PHE A 38 2.65 -18.15 -1.76
C PHE A 38 3.50 -18.93 -0.76
N ALA A 39 4.75 -18.51 -0.59
CA ALA A 39 5.66 -19.08 0.39
C ALA A 39 6.46 -17.96 1.05
N THR A 40 6.82 -18.19 2.31
CA THR A 40 7.78 -17.33 3.01
C THR A 40 8.89 -18.24 3.51
N TYR A 41 10.14 -17.85 3.28
CA TYR A 41 11.32 -18.54 3.77
C TYR A 41 11.96 -17.69 4.85
N VAL A 42 12.27 -18.29 6.00
CA VAL A 42 12.88 -17.61 7.15
C VAL A 42 14.37 -17.92 7.17
N TRP A 43 15.18 -16.86 7.15
CA TRP A 43 16.63 -16.97 7.20
C TRP A 43 17.12 -17.39 8.59
N ASN A 44 18.19 -18.17 8.63
CA ASN A 44 18.92 -18.41 9.88
C ASN A 44 19.63 -17.13 10.35
N LEU A 45 20.05 -17.11 11.62
CA LEU A 45 20.72 -15.92 12.18
C LEU A 45 22.03 -15.59 11.45
N GLN A 46 22.68 -16.57 10.82
CA GLN A 46 23.91 -16.37 10.07
C GLN A 46 23.66 -15.76 8.67
N GLY A 47 22.43 -15.71 8.19
CA GLY A 47 22.08 -15.25 6.84
C GLY A 47 22.58 -16.18 5.72
N THR A 48 22.81 -17.47 6.01
CA THR A 48 23.41 -18.41 5.04
C THR A 48 22.41 -19.37 4.41
N ASP A 49 21.27 -19.60 5.06
CA ASP A 49 20.23 -20.51 4.57
C ASP A 49 18.85 -20.04 5.04
N ALA A 50 17.80 -20.41 4.30
CA ALA A 50 16.42 -20.05 4.58
C ALA A 50 15.48 -21.25 4.46
N LEU A 51 14.73 -21.52 5.53
CA LEU A 51 13.79 -22.63 5.58
C LEU A 51 12.35 -22.15 5.38
N LEU A 52 11.53 -22.96 4.73
CA LEU A 52 10.11 -22.65 4.53
C LEU A 52 9.42 -22.42 5.88
N ALA A 53 8.76 -21.27 6.02
CA ALA A 53 7.99 -20.93 7.20
C ALA A 53 6.80 -21.89 7.38
N PRO A 54 6.41 -22.21 8.63
CA PRO A 54 5.15 -22.90 8.91
C PRO A 54 3.95 -22.16 8.30
N GLU A 55 2.87 -22.88 7.98
CA GLU A 55 1.68 -22.29 7.39
C GLU A 55 1.07 -21.15 8.25
N ARG A 56 1.13 -21.30 9.57
CA ARG A 56 0.68 -20.31 10.55
C ARG A 56 1.59 -19.08 10.69
N GLY A 57 2.69 -19.01 9.94
CA GLY A 57 3.74 -18.00 10.10
C GLY A 57 4.56 -18.19 11.37
N VAL A 58 5.29 -17.15 11.76
CA VAL A 58 6.12 -17.10 12.99
C VAL A 58 5.78 -15.81 13.73
N ARG A 59 5.23 -15.92 14.94
CA ARG A 59 4.78 -14.74 15.70
C ARG A 59 5.92 -13.90 16.30
N ALA A 60 7.01 -14.57 16.67
CA ALA A 60 8.13 -13.98 17.40
C ALA A 60 9.44 -14.65 16.97
N LEU A 61 9.98 -14.21 15.85
CA LEU A 61 11.32 -14.56 15.40
C LEU A 61 12.33 -13.60 16.05
N PRO A 62 13.44 -14.09 16.64
CA PRO A 62 14.50 -13.21 17.12
C PRO A 62 15.05 -12.35 15.98
N ALA A 63 14.98 -11.03 16.14
CA ALA A 63 15.50 -10.05 15.19
C ALA A 63 16.30 -8.99 15.97
N PRO A 64 17.58 -9.26 16.29
CA PRO A 64 18.42 -8.33 17.03
C PRO A 64 18.46 -6.95 16.37
N GLY A 65 18.24 -5.90 17.18
CA GLY A 65 18.21 -4.51 16.73
C GLY A 65 16.87 -4.07 16.10
N ALA A 66 15.91 -4.97 15.87
CA ALA A 66 14.55 -4.57 15.49
C ALA A 66 13.81 -4.02 16.72
N PRO A 67 12.77 -3.18 16.54
CA PRO A 67 11.91 -2.74 17.65
C PRO A 67 11.36 -3.93 18.44
N GLY A 68 11.63 -3.96 19.75
CA GLY A 68 11.26 -5.08 20.63
C GLY A 68 12.07 -6.37 20.42
N GLY A 69 13.10 -6.37 19.57
CA GLY A 69 13.99 -7.51 19.31
C GLY A 69 13.31 -8.69 18.58
N LEU A 70 12.10 -8.49 18.07
CA LEU A 70 11.26 -9.53 17.51
C LEU A 70 10.70 -9.13 16.14
N TYR A 71 10.54 -10.12 15.27
CA TYR A 71 9.93 -10.00 13.96
C TYR A 71 8.79 -11.01 13.81
N ALA A 72 7.69 -10.58 13.19
CA ALA A 72 6.56 -11.45 12.91
C ALA A 72 6.50 -11.77 11.41
N VAL A 73 6.61 -13.05 11.07
CA VAL A 73 6.44 -13.59 9.73
C VAL A 73 4.94 -13.89 9.53
N PRO A 74 4.28 -13.31 8.52
CA PRO A 74 2.85 -13.52 8.28
C PRO A 74 2.52 -15.00 8.00
N SER A 75 1.30 -15.41 8.32
CA SER A 75 0.79 -16.71 7.91
C SER A 75 0.49 -16.73 6.41
N ARG A 76 0.32 -17.92 5.82
CA ARG A 76 -0.13 -18.04 4.43
C ARG A 76 -1.52 -17.42 4.22
N ALA A 77 -2.38 -17.46 5.23
CA ALA A 77 -3.70 -16.84 5.19
C ALA A 77 -3.58 -15.31 5.13
N ASP A 78 -2.67 -14.71 5.91
CA ASP A 78 -2.39 -13.26 5.87
C ASP A 78 -1.85 -12.85 4.48
N CYS A 79 -0.93 -13.63 3.92
CA CYS A 79 -0.42 -13.40 2.56
C CYS A 79 -1.56 -13.39 1.53
N ARG A 80 -2.44 -14.39 1.55
CA ARG A 80 -3.60 -14.44 0.65
C ARG A 80 -4.56 -13.27 0.87
N GLY A 81 -4.78 -12.87 2.13
CA GLY A 81 -5.64 -11.73 2.47
C GLY A 81 -5.27 -10.45 1.72
N CYS A 82 -3.97 -10.15 1.58
CA CYS A 82 -3.52 -8.99 0.80
C CYS A 82 -3.40 -9.29 -0.70
N HIS A 83 -2.92 -10.47 -1.08
CA HIS A 83 -2.57 -10.77 -2.47
C HIS A 83 -3.76 -11.21 -3.31
N GLU A 84 -4.84 -11.73 -2.74
CA GLU A 84 -6.02 -12.19 -3.50
C GLU A 84 -7.12 -11.13 -3.55
N GLY A 85 -6.85 -9.90 -3.09
CA GLY A 85 -7.80 -8.78 -3.09
C GLY A 85 -7.97 -8.04 -4.41
N GLY A 86 -7.33 -8.50 -5.49
CA GLY A 86 -7.39 -7.88 -6.81
C GLY A 86 -7.20 -8.88 -7.94
N PRO A 87 -7.33 -8.44 -9.21
CA PRO A 87 -7.26 -9.31 -10.38
C PRO A 87 -5.87 -9.93 -10.62
N THR A 88 -4.84 -9.41 -9.96
CA THR A 88 -3.47 -9.89 -10.08
C THR A 88 -2.82 -9.87 -8.70
N PRO A 89 -2.29 -11.01 -8.21
CA PRO A 89 -1.78 -11.11 -6.85
C PRO A 89 -0.34 -10.61 -6.69
N VAL A 90 0.11 -9.75 -7.59
CA VAL A 90 1.43 -9.14 -7.53
C VAL A 90 1.26 -7.71 -7.06
N LEU A 91 1.61 -7.48 -5.80
CA LEU A 91 1.60 -6.16 -5.18
C LEU A 91 2.94 -5.47 -5.42
N GLY A 92 2.95 -4.15 -5.64
CA GLY A 92 4.21 -3.41 -5.82
C GLY A 92 4.79 -3.44 -7.24
N PHE A 93 4.12 -4.10 -8.18
CA PHE A 93 4.53 -4.18 -9.58
C PHE A 93 3.36 -3.74 -10.46
N GLY A 94 2.94 -2.48 -10.38
CA GLY A 94 1.88 -1.88 -11.18
C GLY A 94 2.40 -0.75 -12.08
N ALA A 95 1.61 -0.33 -13.08
CA ALA A 95 2.01 0.75 -13.97
C ALA A 95 2.32 2.07 -13.23
N LEU A 96 1.49 2.45 -12.24
CA LEU A 96 1.76 3.63 -11.41
C LEU A 96 3.02 3.47 -10.53
N GLN A 97 3.28 2.27 -10.01
CA GLN A 97 4.42 2.00 -9.12
C GLN A 97 5.75 1.90 -9.89
N LEU A 98 5.69 1.49 -11.16
CA LEU A 98 6.81 1.45 -12.10
C LEU A 98 6.94 2.74 -12.92
N SER A 99 6.11 3.76 -12.64
CA SER A 99 6.20 5.04 -13.35
C SER A 99 7.47 5.80 -12.92
N PRO A 100 8.26 6.32 -13.87
CA PRO A 100 9.37 7.21 -13.56
C PRO A 100 8.91 8.62 -13.17
N ASP A 101 7.64 8.97 -13.39
CA ASP A 101 7.10 10.28 -13.04
C ASP A 101 6.74 10.37 -11.55
N ARG A 102 7.69 10.90 -10.75
CA ARG A 102 7.60 10.99 -9.29
C ARG A 102 7.67 12.43 -8.82
N ASP A 103 6.90 12.75 -7.79
CA ASP A 103 7.04 14.03 -7.09
C ASP A 103 8.32 14.04 -6.23
N PRO A 104 9.10 15.14 -6.22
CA PRO A 104 10.42 15.19 -5.60
C PRO A 104 10.43 15.12 -4.07
N GLN A 105 9.27 15.13 -3.41
CA GLN A 105 9.13 15.19 -1.96
C GLN A 105 8.25 14.06 -1.39
N VAL A 106 8.04 12.98 -2.14
CA VAL A 106 7.27 11.85 -1.60
C VAL A 106 8.04 11.14 -0.47
N PRO A 107 7.39 10.72 0.62
CA PRO A 107 8.00 9.83 1.59
C PRO A 107 8.59 8.59 0.91
N HIS A 108 9.76 8.16 1.37
CA HIS A 108 10.47 6.99 0.81
C HIS A 108 10.82 7.13 -0.68
N ALA A 109 10.95 8.37 -1.19
CA ALA A 109 11.53 8.69 -2.50
C ALA A 109 13.04 8.43 -2.53
N GLU A 110 13.44 7.18 -2.33
CA GLU A 110 14.83 6.80 -2.45
C GLU A 110 15.33 7.07 -3.87
N THR A 111 16.56 7.58 -3.98
CA THR A 111 17.21 7.70 -5.29
C THR A 111 17.33 6.30 -5.87
N PRO A 112 16.80 6.06 -7.08
CA PRO A 112 16.86 4.74 -7.68
C PRO A 112 18.32 4.24 -7.74
N PRO A 113 18.62 3.04 -7.23
CA PRO A 113 19.97 2.51 -7.29
C PRO A 113 20.37 2.23 -8.74
N PRO A 114 21.68 2.09 -9.03
CA PRO A 114 22.15 1.62 -10.33
C PRO A 114 21.45 0.32 -10.75
N GLY A 115 20.93 0.28 -11.98
CA GLY A 115 20.16 -0.85 -12.48
C GLY A 115 18.69 -0.89 -12.06
N HIS A 116 18.17 0.19 -11.45
CA HIS A 116 16.73 0.36 -11.30
C HIS A 116 16.01 0.23 -12.64
N THR A 117 14.80 -0.33 -12.60
CA THR A 117 13.95 -0.55 -13.76
C THR A 117 12.63 0.18 -13.57
N ASP A 118 12.13 0.78 -14.65
CA ASP A 118 10.84 1.44 -14.73
C ASP A 118 10.04 0.89 -15.93
N LEU A 119 8.86 1.46 -16.19
CA LEU A 119 8.05 1.05 -17.33
C LEU A 119 8.77 1.14 -18.68
N ALA A 120 9.57 2.19 -18.89
CA ALA A 120 10.25 2.42 -20.15
C ALA A 120 11.39 1.41 -20.35
N ASP A 121 12.18 1.12 -19.32
CA ASP A 121 13.21 0.08 -19.33
C ASP A 121 12.62 -1.31 -19.61
N LEU A 122 11.54 -1.68 -18.90
CA LEU A 122 10.88 -2.97 -19.10
C LEU A 122 10.31 -3.13 -20.52
N GLN A 123 9.78 -2.05 -21.10
CA GLN A 123 9.31 -2.04 -22.47
C GLN A 123 10.47 -2.14 -23.48
N ALA A 124 11.54 -1.37 -23.29
CA ALA A 124 12.72 -1.39 -24.16
C ALA A 124 13.40 -2.77 -24.18
N ARG A 125 13.38 -3.49 -23.06
CA ARG A 125 13.90 -4.86 -22.92
C ARG A 125 12.95 -5.94 -23.44
N GLY A 126 11.75 -5.57 -23.91
CA GLY A 126 10.74 -6.52 -24.41
C GLY A 126 10.11 -7.41 -23.33
N LEU A 127 10.31 -7.07 -22.06
CA LEU A 127 9.75 -7.77 -20.90
C LEU A 127 8.29 -7.37 -20.65
N LEU A 128 7.94 -6.14 -21.03
CA LEU A 128 6.58 -5.63 -20.97
C LEU A 128 6.03 -5.49 -22.40
N ARG A 129 4.91 -6.17 -22.65
CA ARG A 129 4.25 -6.23 -23.97
C ARG A 129 2.82 -5.73 -23.86
N LEU A 130 2.28 -5.25 -24.99
CA LEU A 130 0.90 -4.78 -25.10
C LEU A 130 0.58 -3.62 -24.13
N LEU A 131 1.57 -2.75 -23.85
CA LEU A 131 1.30 -1.50 -23.14
C LEU A 131 0.45 -0.59 -24.04
N PRO A 132 -0.61 0.02 -23.52
CA PRO A 132 -1.35 1.03 -24.26
C PRO A 132 -0.42 2.13 -24.79
N PRO A 133 -0.53 2.56 -26.07
CA PRO A 133 0.41 3.51 -26.68
C PRO A 133 0.50 4.86 -25.96
N ASP A 134 -0.59 5.31 -25.34
CA ASP A 134 -0.64 6.49 -24.48
C ASP A 134 0.23 6.31 -23.23
N VAL A 135 0.09 5.19 -22.51
CA VAL A 135 0.90 4.86 -21.32
C VAL A 135 2.39 4.66 -21.67
N ALA A 136 2.67 4.15 -22.87
CA ALA A 136 4.05 3.98 -23.36
C ALA A 136 4.75 5.32 -23.67
N ARG A 137 4.00 6.31 -24.19
CA ARG A 137 4.54 7.63 -24.55
C ARG A 137 4.59 8.59 -23.37
N THR A 138 3.60 8.49 -22.49
CA THR A 138 3.44 9.38 -21.35
C THR A 138 3.43 8.53 -20.10
N PRO A 139 4.46 8.63 -19.23
CA PRO A 139 4.48 7.94 -17.95
C PRO A 139 3.16 8.13 -17.18
N PRO A 140 2.54 7.05 -16.70
CA PRO A 140 1.26 7.15 -16.02
C PRO A 140 1.43 7.89 -14.69
N ARG A 141 0.47 8.74 -14.35
CA ARG A 141 0.49 9.57 -13.16
C ARG A 141 -0.86 9.54 -12.44
N ILE A 142 -0.85 9.59 -11.12
CA ILE A 142 -2.07 9.76 -10.32
C ILE A 142 -2.62 11.18 -10.53
N ALA A 143 -3.90 11.28 -10.86
CA ALA A 143 -4.59 12.56 -11.00
C ALA A 143 -4.80 13.21 -9.63
N ALA A 144 -4.28 14.43 -9.46
CA ALA A 144 -4.42 15.19 -8.23
C ALA A 144 -4.18 16.69 -8.49
N GLY A 145 -4.82 17.55 -7.69
CA GLY A 145 -4.68 19.01 -7.78
C GLY A 145 -3.37 19.57 -7.23
N SER A 146 -2.68 18.83 -6.36
CA SER A 146 -1.38 19.23 -5.78
C SER A 146 -0.42 18.03 -5.70
N ALA A 147 0.89 18.30 -5.56
CA ALA A 147 1.90 17.26 -5.36
C ALA A 147 1.69 16.50 -4.04
N VAL A 148 1.26 17.20 -2.97
CA VAL A 148 0.90 16.59 -1.69
C VAL A 148 -0.26 15.62 -1.86
N ALA A 149 -1.33 16.05 -2.54
CA ALA A 149 -2.49 15.20 -2.77
C ALA A 149 -2.14 13.97 -3.62
N ARG A 150 -1.30 14.14 -4.63
CA ARG A 150 -0.83 13.02 -5.45
C ARG A 150 -0.04 12.01 -4.63
N SER A 151 0.87 12.50 -3.79
CA SER A 151 1.71 11.69 -2.92
C SER A 151 0.86 10.90 -1.93
N ALA A 152 -0.14 11.54 -1.31
CA ALA A 152 -1.07 10.89 -0.39
C ALA A 152 -1.89 9.80 -1.07
N LEU A 153 -2.47 10.08 -2.25
CA LEU A 153 -3.18 9.06 -3.03
C LEU A 153 -2.27 7.90 -3.45
N GLY A 154 -1.01 8.17 -3.81
CA GLY A 154 -0.02 7.14 -4.10
C GLY A 154 0.34 6.29 -2.89
N TYR A 155 0.50 6.90 -1.73
CA TYR A 155 0.74 6.20 -0.47
C TYR A 155 -0.43 5.28 -0.10
N LEU A 156 -1.67 5.78 -0.20
CA LEU A 156 -2.87 4.99 0.04
C LEU A 156 -3.04 3.86 -1.00
N HIS A 157 -2.74 4.11 -2.28
CA HIS A 157 -2.74 3.08 -3.32
C HIS A 157 -1.79 1.93 -2.99
N ALA A 158 -0.54 2.25 -2.63
CA ALA A 158 0.49 1.25 -2.37
C ALA A 158 0.26 0.47 -1.07
N ASN A 159 -0.25 1.12 -0.01
CA ASN A 159 -0.30 0.52 1.33
C ASN A 159 -1.71 0.09 1.76
N CYS A 160 -2.76 0.60 1.14
CA CYS A 160 -4.14 0.38 1.57
C CYS A 160 -5.06 -0.11 0.44
N GLY A 161 -4.81 0.32 -0.80
CA GLY A 161 -5.67 0.07 -1.97
C GLY A 161 -5.90 -1.41 -2.29
N HIS A 162 -4.95 -2.29 -1.95
CA HIS A 162 -5.11 -3.74 -2.15
C HIS A 162 -6.22 -4.35 -1.26
N CYS A 163 -6.51 -3.74 -0.10
CA CYS A 163 -7.56 -4.18 0.81
C CYS A 163 -8.84 -3.32 0.66
N HIS A 164 -8.67 -2.00 0.58
CA HIS A 164 -9.73 -1.01 0.44
C HIS A 164 -9.96 -0.69 -1.04
N ASN A 165 -10.63 -1.60 -1.74
CA ASN A 165 -11.12 -1.43 -3.09
C ASN A 165 -12.42 -2.23 -3.30
N ASP A 166 -13.04 -2.05 -4.45
CA ASP A 166 -14.37 -2.60 -4.79
C ASP A 166 -14.42 -4.13 -4.80
N THR A 167 -13.28 -4.81 -4.97
CA THR A 167 -13.17 -6.28 -5.03
C THR A 167 -12.31 -6.88 -3.92
N GLY A 168 -11.73 -6.02 -3.07
CA GLY A 168 -10.78 -6.43 -2.04
C GLY A 168 -11.45 -7.09 -0.84
N PRO A 169 -10.65 -7.64 0.09
CA PRO A 169 -11.15 -8.26 1.32
C PRO A 169 -12.03 -7.33 2.17
N LEU A 170 -11.91 -6.01 2.01
CA LEU A 170 -12.69 -5.00 2.75
C LEU A 170 -13.69 -4.24 1.87
N ALA A 171 -14.10 -4.78 0.72
CA ALA A 171 -15.05 -4.14 -0.19
C ALA A 171 -16.36 -3.70 0.51
N ALA A 172 -16.85 -4.49 1.48
CA ALA A 172 -18.05 -4.16 2.26
C ALA A 172 -17.94 -2.89 3.13
N MET A 173 -16.73 -2.34 3.31
CA MET A 173 -16.52 -1.06 3.99
C MET A 173 -16.77 0.15 3.08
N ASP A 174 -16.94 -0.06 1.77
CA ASP A 174 -17.16 1.00 0.77
C ASP A 174 -16.07 2.09 0.81
N MET A 175 -14.82 1.66 1.00
CA MET A 175 -13.62 2.50 0.97
C MET A 175 -12.80 2.13 -0.27
N ALA A 176 -12.43 3.11 -1.07
CA ALA A 176 -11.70 2.89 -2.32
C ALA A 176 -10.40 3.70 -2.34
N MET A 177 -9.26 3.04 -2.23
CA MET A 177 -7.94 3.70 -2.18
C MET A 177 -7.04 3.33 -3.37
N LEU A 178 -7.47 2.39 -4.22
CA LEU A 178 -6.73 1.99 -5.40
C LEU A 178 -6.89 3.02 -6.53
N GLN A 179 -5.77 3.57 -7.03
CA GLN A 179 -5.75 4.45 -8.20
C GLN A 179 -5.71 3.65 -9.52
N SER A 180 -6.30 4.21 -10.57
CA SER A 180 -6.36 3.63 -11.91
C SER A 180 -5.58 4.47 -12.91
N VAL A 181 -4.86 3.83 -13.82
CA VAL A 181 -4.30 4.44 -15.02
C VAL A 181 -5.37 4.63 -16.09
N ALA A 182 -6.32 3.70 -16.20
CA ALA A 182 -7.38 3.76 -17.20
C ALA A 182 -8.40 4.88 -16.92
N ASP A 183 -8.68 5.16 -15.65
CA ASP A 183 -9.55 6.26 -15.20
C ASP A 183 -8.90 7.02 -14.03
N ALA A 184 -7.79 7.71 -14.30
CA ALA A 184 -7.05 8.42 -13.26
C ALA A 184 -7.87 9.50 -12.53
N PRO A 185 -8.64 10.37 -13.22
CA PRO A 185 -9.48 11.35 -12.53
C PRO A 185 -10.61 10.70 -11.73
N GLY A 186 -11.25 9.66 -12.26
CA GLY A 186 -12.36 8.98 -11.60
C GLY A 186 -11.91 8.18 -10.37
N SER A 187 -10.78 7.47 -10.43
CA SER A 187 -10.25 6.76 -9.27
C SER A 187 -9.88 7.72 -8.13
N ALA A 188 -9.28 8.87 -8.46
CA ALA A 188 -8.98 9.90 -7.47
C ALA A 188 -10.27 10.42 -6.82
N ARG A 189 -11.27 10.84 -7.62
CA ARG A 189 -12.60 11.25 -7.12
C ARG A 189 -13.27 10.19 -6.25
N ARG A 190 -13.19 8.92 -6.63
CA ARG A 190 -13.74 7.80 -5.85
C ARG A 190 -13.07 7.70 -4.48
N THR A 191 -11.74 7.82 -4.41
CA THR A 191 -11.02 7.85 -3.13
C THR A 191 -11.49 8.99 -2.25
N TRP A 192 -11.59 10.19 -2.80
CA TRP A 192 -12.11 11.34 -2.07
C TRP A 192 -13.51 11.09 -1.52
N ALA A 193 -14.44 10.68 -2.39
CA ALA A 193 -15.83 10.45 -2.04
C ALA A 193 -15.99 9.37 -0.96
N SER A 194 -15.10 8.38 -0.91
CA SER A 194 -15.18 7.29 0.08
C SER A 194 -14.56 7.63 1.45
N LEU A 195 -13.73 8.68 1.55
CA LEU A 195 -12.97 8.98 2.77
C LEU A 195 -13.36 10.32 3.41
N TYR A 196 -13.54 11.37 2.61
CA TYR A 196 -13.68 12.73 3.13
C TYR A 196 -15.08 12.98 3.65
N GLY A 197 -15.18 13.40 4.91
CA GLY A 197 -16.46 13.70 5.56
C GLY A 197 -17.33 12.49 5.86
N LYS A 198 -16.89 11.27 5.49
CA LYS A 198 -17.64 10.03 5.73
C LYS A 198 -17.54 9.62 7.19
N THR A 199 -18.66 9.29 7.81
CA THR A 199 -18.69 8.80 9.20
C THR A 199 -17.91 7.49 9.30
N SER A 200 -17.00 7.44 10.25
CA SER A 200 -16.24 6.25 10.60
C SER A 200 -17.02 5.42 11.63
N ARG A 201 -17.12 4.13 11.38
CA ARG A 201 -17.69 3.16 12.35
C ARG A 201 -16.70 2.77 13.44
N PHE A 202 -15.41 3.07 13.24
CA PHE A 202 -14.41 2.78 14.25
C PHE A 202 -14.44 3.87 15.33
N ARG A 203 -14.80 3.45 16.54
CA ARG A 203 -14.72 4.28 17.74
C ARG A 203 -13.36 4.07 18.37
N ALA A 204 -12.48 5.06 18.22
CA ALA A 204 -11.26 5.11 19.01
C ALA A 204 -11.62 5.29 20.49
N ASP A 205 -10.78 4.81 21.40
CA ASP A 205 -10.83 5.24 22.79
C ASP A 205 -10.48 6.73 22.84
N ARG A 206 -11.50 7.57 23.05
CA ARG A 206 -11.41 9.04 22.91
C ARG A 206 -11.28 9.76 24.26
N GLY A 207 -11.08 9.02 25.35
CA GLY A 207 -11.07 9.60 26.70
C GLY A 207 -12.31 10.45 26.95
N ASP A 208 -12.13 11.65 27.51
CA ASP A 208 -13.22 12.53 27.99
C ASP A 208 -14.01 13.26 26.88
N ARG A 209 -13.76 13.02 25.58
CA ARG A 209 -14.44 13.76 24.48
C ARG A 209 -15.91 13.38 24.23
N GLY A 210 -16.48 12.48 25.03
CA GLY A 210 -17.88 12.04 24.90
C GLY A 210 -18.13 11.17 23.66
N ASP A 211 -19.14 10.30 23.73
CA ASP A 211 -19.50 9.35 22.67
C ASP A 211 -20.16 9.99 21.43
N ASP A 212 -20.46 11.30 21.49
CA ASP A 212 -21.36 11.99 20.55
C ASP A 212 -20.66 12.74 19.39
N ALA A 213 -19.34 12.91 19.43
CA ALA A 213 -18.62 13.52 18.30
C ALA A 213 -18.45 12.48 17.17
N GLU A 214 -19.20 12.60 16.07
CA GLU A 214 -19.06 11.70 14.92
C GLU A 214 -17.62 11.72 14.37
N ALA A 215 -16.91 10.61 14.55
CA ALA A 215 -15.61 10.39 13.92
C ALA A 215 -15.79 10.33 12.41
N GLN A 216 -14.93 11.02 11.65
CA GLN A 216 -14.91 10.90 10.19
C GLN A 216 -13.72 10.05 9.77
N CYS A 217 -13.85 9.30 8.67
CA CYS A 217 -12.73 8.59 8.04
C CYS A 217 -11.57 9.55 7.81
N ILE A 218 -11.86 10.67 7.13
CA ILE A 218 -11.04 11.88 7.11
C ILE A 218 -11.93 13.09 7.38
N ALA A 219 -11.59 13.85 8.42
CA ALA A 219 -12.20 15.13 8.73
C ALA A 219 -11.37 16.25 8.08
N PRO A 220 -11.90 16.95 7.05
CA PRO A 220 -11.11 17.93 6.31
C PRO A 220 -10.62 19.08 7.22
N GLY A 221 -9.32 19.37 7.19
CA GLY A 221 -8.68 20.37 8.06
C GLY A 221 -8.58 19.99 9.55
N ARG A 222 -9.12 18.84 9.97
CA ARG A 222 -9.17 18.40 11.38
C ARG A 222 -8.50 17.05 11.54
N VAL A 223 -7.20 17.11 11.75
CA VAL A 223 -6.32 15.95 11.92
C VAL A 223 -6.77 15.06 13.09
N ASP A 224 -7.12 15.66 14.23
CA ASP A 224 -7.50 14.92 15.44
C ASP A 224 -8.85 14.21 15.32
N ASP A 225 -9.70 14.61 14.38
CA ASP A 225 -11.02 14.01 14.14
C ASP A 225 -10.99 12.95 13.03
N SER A 226 -9.83 12.74 12.40
CA SER A 226 -9.65 11.85 11.26
C SER A 226 -9.23 10.44 11.69
N THR A 227 -10.16 9.49 11.65
CA THR A 227 -9.92 8.11 12.07
C THR A 227 -8.81 7.43 11.29
N LEU A 228 -8.68 7.69 9.97
CA LEU A 228 -7.64 7.07 9.15
C LEU A 228 -6.25 7.34 9.73
N LEU A 229 -5.98 8.59 10.11
CA LEU A 229 -4.69 8.98 10.68
C LEU A 229 -4.49 8.40 12.10
N GLN A 230 -5.53 8.41 12.95
CA GLN A 230 -5.48 7.81 14.28
C GLN A 230 -5.10 6.32 14.22
N ARG A 231 -5.69 5.58 13.28
CA ARG A 231 -5.41 4.17 13.09
C ARG A 231 -4.01 3.91 12.52
N MET A 232 -3.53 4.75 11.61
CA MET A 232 -2.14 4.69 11.11
C MET A 232 -1.12 4.94 12.23
N ALA A 233 -1.43 5.84 13.17
CA ALA A 233 -0.55 6.17 14.29
C ALA A 233 -0.58 5.13 15.43
N SER A 234 -1.54 4.21 15.43
CA SER A 234 -1.73 3.28 16.54
C SER A 234 -0.81 2.06 16.41
N PRO A 235 -0.03 1.71 17.45
CA PRO A 235 0.73 0.46 17.47
C PRO A 235 -0.12 -0.74 17.95
N HIS A 236 -1.29 -0.50 18.54
CA HIS A 236 -2.11 -1.54 19.18
C HIS A 236 -2.82 -2.40 18.14
N VAL A 237 -2.71 -3.72 18.28
CA VAL A 237 -3.24 -4.71 17.32
C VAL A 237 -4.73 -4.55 16.98
N MET A 238 -5.55 -4.01 17.90
CA MET A 238 -6.99 -3.84 17.69
C MET A 238 -7.35 -2.57 16.88
N SER A 239 -6.48 -1.56 16.90
CA SER A 239 -6.75 -0.23 16.31
C SER A 239 -5.82 0.12 15.17
N ARG A 240 -4.63 -0.50 15.11
CA ARG A 240 -3.64 -0.24 14.08
C ARG A 240 -4.16 -0.50 12.67
N MET A 241 -3.65 0.25 11.71
CA MET A 241 -3.78 -0.03 10.29
C MET A 241 -2.41 0.06 9.61
N PRO A 242 -2.08 -0.90 8.73
CA PRO A 242 -2.85 -2.12 8.44
C PRO A 242 -2.80 -3.12 9.61
N PRO A 243 -3.77 -4.05 9.72
CA PRO A 243 -3.91 -4.92 10.89
C PRO A 243 -2.82 -6.01 10.94
N MET A 244 -2.20 -6.29 9.80
CA MET A 244 -1.26 -7.38 9.58
C MET A 244 0.01 -6.89 8.86
N GLY A 245 1.10 -7.64 9.00
CA GLY A 245 2.34 -7.42 8.25
C GLY A 245 3.17 -6.20 8.67
N VAL A 246 2.75 -5.46 9.71
CA VAL A 246 3.47 -4.29 10.23
C VAL A 246 3.40 -4.24 11.76
N SER A 247 4.50 -3.83 12.37
CA SER A 247 4.65 -3.65 13.82
C SER A 247 5.23 -2.28 14.18
N VAL A 248 5.56 -1.45 13.19
CA VAL A 248 6.19 -0.14 13.33
C VAL A 248 5.33 0.88 12.61
N VAL A 249 5.16 2.04 13.23
CA VAL A 249 4.45 3.18 12.63
C VAL A 249 5.35 3.82 11.58
N ASP A 250 4.84 3.97 10.35
CA ASP A 250 5.49 4.76 9.32
C ASP A 250 5.26 6.26 9.58
N VAL A 251 6.22 6.88 10.28
CA VAL A 251 6.15 8.30 10.65
C VAL A 251 6.12 9.21 9.43
N ALA A 252 6.84 8.88 8.36
CA ALA A 252 6.88 9.70 7.16
C ALA A 252 5.55 9.62 6.38
N GLY A 253 4.98 8.42 6.27
CA GLY A 253 3.63 8.22 5.75
C GLY A 253 2.56 8.95 6.57
N LEU A 254 2.67 8.91 7.91
CA LEU A 254 1.77 9.64 8.82
C LEU A 254 1.85 11.15 8.61
N GLN A 255 3.05 11.70 8.48
CA GLN A 255 3.25 13.14 8.23
C GLN A 255 2.68 13.56 6.88
N LEU A 256 2.84 12.76 5.83
CA LEU A 256 2.25 13.01 4.52
C LEU A 256 0.72 13.08 4.60
N ILE A 257 0.08 12.09 5.22
CA ILE A 257 -1.38 12.08 5.33
C ILE A 257 -1.86 13.23 6.23
N ARG A 258 -1.13 13.57 7.30
CA ARG A 258 -1.42 14.76 8.11
C ARG A 258 -1.41 16.04 7.26
N GLN A 259 -0.36 16.23 6.46
CA GLN A 259 -0.23 17.40 5.59
C GLN A 259 -1.38 17.47 4.58
N TRP A 260 -1.73 16.32 4.00
CA TRP A 260 -2.83 16.20 3.05
C TRP A 260 -4.21 16.55 3.63
N ILE A 261 -4.46 16.20 4.90
CA ILE A 261 -5.69 16.57 5.61
C ILE A 261 -5.77 18.09 5.85
N LEU A 262 -4.62 18.73 6.08
CA LEU A 262 -4.50 20.17 6.36
C LEU A 262 -4.46 21.06 5.09
N ASP A 263 -4.11 20.49 3.93
CA ASP A 263 -3.88 21.23 2.70
C ASP A 263 -5.16 21.92 2.15
N HIS A 264 -5.21 23.24 2.21
CA HIS A 264 -6.35 24.06 1.79
C HIS A 264 -6.55 24.15 0.27
N GLU A 265 -5.49 24.07 -0.55
CA GLU A 265 -5.62 24.09 -2.02
C GLU A 265 -6.45 22.90 -2.50
N HIS A 266 -6.16 21.74 -1.89
CA HIS A 266 -6.95 20.55 -2.10
C HIS A 266 -8.41 20.70 -1.61
N LEU A 267 -8.63 21.30 -0.43
CA LEU A 267 -9.99 21.54 0.11
C LEU A 267 -10.84 22.49 -0.74
N SER A 268 -10.20 23.36 -1.52
CA SER A 268 -10.87 24.33 -2.39
C SER A 268 -11.48 23.65 -3.61
N HIS A 269 -10.75 22.72 -4.23
CA HIS A 269 -11.25 21.90 -5.34
C HIS A 269 -12.40 20.95 -4.95
N LEU A 270 -12.52 20.56 -3.68
CA LEU A 270 -13.66 19.79 -3.18
C LEU A 270 -14.95 20.61 -3.15
N LYS A 271 -14.87 21.93 -2.91
CA LYS A 271 -16.05 22.81 -2.88
C LYS A 271 -16.58 23.11 -4.27
N GLU A 272 -15.69 23.22 -5.27
CA GLU A 272 -16.07 23.53 -6.66
C GLU A 272 -16.67 22.33 -7.40
N ASN A 273 -16.42 21.10 -6.92
CA ASN A 273 -16.89 19.86 -7.56
C ASN A 273 -17.84 19.03 -6.66
N ALA A 274 -18.37 19.63 -5.59
CA ALA A 274 -19.45 19.03 -4.82
C ALA A 274 -20.74 19.10 -5.68
N PRO A 275 -21.48 17.99 -5.82
CA PRO A 275 -22.73 17.97 -6.59
C PRO A 275 -23.82 18.86 -6.00
#